data_AF-A0A7L1T6G1-F1
#
_entry.id   AF-A0A7L1T6G1-F1
#
_cell.length_a   1.000
_cell.length_b   1.000
_cell.length_c   1.000
_cell.angle_alpha   90.00
_cell.angle_beta   90.00
_cell.angle_gamma   90.00
#
_symmetry.space_group_name_H-M   'P 1'
#
loop_
_entity.id
_entity.type
_entity.pdbx_description
1 polymer ?
#
loop_
_entity_poly.entity_id
_entity_poly.type
_entity_poly.pdbx_seq_one_letter_code
_entity_poly.pdbx_strand_id
1 'polypeptide(L)'
;SGQDGTLQSFSTVHEKFNKSLGRGSINKKKSKKKGLKLDTMALPPITIFASEVAHQSDWDGIVACHQGYITCTTWNYQKTSMGAHKLRPEEFSKHKPIDMYATAVDITPCGNFAVIGLSTGQVDVYNMQSGIHRGHYGKERAHEGAIRGVAVDGLNQLVITAGSEGLIKFWKFKTKDLVYSTELSSSPSGILLHRDSGILGIAFDDFSVSVLDIETRKIVRMFSGHHGRINDMTFSPDGRWLITSSMDCTIKTWDLPSGCLIDCFLVDSAAVSLTMSPTGDFLASTHVDDLGIYLWSNRSLYSLVSLRPLPADYEPSIVTLPSTCPVQDVDVSGGEETCDEMIEYVSPEQLGEQLVTLSLLPESRWKNLLSLDVIKKKNKPKEPPKVPKSAPFFIPTLPGLIPRYIAPEEENDTQSKVVNLGVLAQKSDFYIHLEEALSTNEYTAPLNLLKSMGPSNIEIELRGLAPEGGGSMEVMISFLKMIGRMLNKKYNFELAQAYLALFLKLHLKILSSEPNLLEEVSRLLTQLEETWIHLQTLFNQNLCVLTYMKSALL
;
A
#
# COMPACT_ATOMS: atom_id res chain seq x y z
N SER A 1 7.26 -15.91 -24.54
CA SER A 1 7.76 -16.32 -25.88
C SER A 1 7.34 -17.75 -26.13
N GLY A 2 7.03 -18.14 -27.37
CA GLY A 2 6.70 -19.53 -27.69
C GLY A 2 7.94 -20.39 -27.91
N GLN A 3 7.81 -21.71 -27.73
CA GLN A 3 8.86 -22.68 -28.10
C GLN A 3 9.16 -22.68 -29.61
N ASP A 4 8.23 -22.16 -30.42
CA ASP A 4 8.40 -21.93 -31.85
C ASP A 4 9.37 -20.77 -32.19
N GLY A 5 9.83 -20.02 -31.18
CA GLY A 5 10.70 -18.86 -31.35
C GLY A 5 9.95 -17.62 -31.82
N THR A 6 8.61 -17.59 -31.68
CA THR A 6 7.81 -16.39 -31.91
C THR A 6 7.68 -15.57 -30.63
N LEU A 7 7.66 -14.25 -30.82
CA LEU A 7 7.36 -13.30 -29.76
C LEU A 7 5.98 -12.70 -30.04
N GLN A 8 5.09 -12.79 -29.05
CA GLN A 8 3.72 -12.32 -29.14
C GLN A 8 3.42 -11.43 -27.93
N SER A 9 2.55 -10.46 -28.12
CA SER A 9 1.99 -9.61 -27.08
C SER A 9 0.51 -9.93 -26.97
N PHE A 10 0.10 -10.28 -25.76
CA PHE A 10 -1.30 -10.47 -25.40
C PHE A 10 -1.77 -9.27 -24.58
N SER A 11 -2.98 -8.79 -24.86
CA SER A 11 -3.61 -7.73 -24.07
C SER A 11 -4.49 -8.36 -23.00
N THR A 12 -4.35 -7.87 -21.76
CA THR A 12 -5.19 -8.26 -20.62
C THR A 12 -6.60 -7.68 -20.67
N VAL A 13 -6.82 -6.63 -21.49
CA VAL A 13 -8.11 -5.93 -21.57
C VAL A 13 -8.99 -6.53 -22.66
N HIS A 14 -8.44 -6.71 -23.86
CA HIS A 14 -9.22 -7.23 -24.97
C HIS A 14 -8.31 -7.91 -26.01
N GLU A 15 -8.68 -9.14 -26.39
CA GLU A 15 -7.92 -9.95 -27.36
C GLU A 15 -7.69 -9.30 -28.73
N LYS A 16 -8.50 -8.32 -29.12
CA LYS A 16 -8.32 -7.57 -30.39
C LYS A 16 -6.99 -6.84 -30.46
N PHE A 17 -6.37 -6.54 -29.31
CA PHE A 17 -5.07 -5.89 -29.23
C PHE A 17 -3.90 -6.88 -29.20
N ASN A 18 -4.16 -8.19 -29.32
CA ASN A 18 -3.13 -9.20 -29.42
C ASN A 18 -2.30 -8.98 -30.70
N LYS A 19 -0.98 -8.93 -30.57
CA LYS A 19 -0.05 -8.62 -31.66
C LYS A 19 1.04 -9.67 -31.71
N SER A 20 1.32 -10.19 -32.90
CA SER A 20 2.53 -11.00 -33.12
C SER A 20 3.69 -10.09 -33.54
N LEU A 21 4.80 -10.12 -32.81
CA LEU A 21 6.03 -9.42 -33.19
C LEU A 21 6.82 -10.21 -34.26
N GLY A 22 6.37 -11.44 -34.54
CA GLY A 22 6.92 -12.33 -35.55
C GLY A 22 7.96 -13.30 -35.01
N ARG A 23 8.62 -14.01 -35.93
CA ARG A 23 9.65 -15.02 -35.64
C ARG A 23 11.05 -14.47 -35.83
N GLY A 24 11.94 -14.78 -34.90
CA GLY A 24 13.35 -14.41 -35.00
C GLY A 24 14.00 -15.13 -36.19
N SER A 25 14.78 -14.41 -37.00
CA SER A 25 15.50 -15.02 -38.13
C SER A 25 16.93 -14.52 -38.25
N ILE A 26 17.84 -15.44 -38.58
CA ILE A 26 19.28 -15.16 -38.71
C ILE A 26 19.54 -14.20 -39.88
N ASN A 27 18.82 -14.34 -40.99
CA ASN A 27 18.91 -13.40 -42.11
C ASN A 27 17.61 -13.34 -42.93
N LYS A 28 16.76 -12.35 -42.64
CA LYS A 28 15.49 -12.12 -43.38
C LYS A 28 15.69 -12.01 -44.89
N LYS A 29 16.76 -11.36 -45.36
CA LYS A 29 17.00 -11.14 -46.80
C LYS A 29 17.38 -12.43 -47.54
N LYS A 30 18.17 -13.30 -46.91
CA LYS A 30 18.57 -14.59 -47.50
C LYS A 30 17.46 -15.63 -47.45
N SER A 31 16.66 -15.64 -46.38
CA SER A 31 15.48 -16.52 -46.27
C SER A 31 14.45 -16.21 -47.36
N LYS A 32 14.08 -14.93 -47.54
CA LYS A 32 13.16 -14.49 -48.61
C LYS A 32 13.64 -14.86 -50.03
N LYS A 33 14.95 -14.83 -50.28
CA LYS A 33 15.52 -15.20 -51.59
C LYS A 33 15.44 -16.70 -51.90
N LYS A 34 15.41 -17.56 -50.87
CA LYS A 34 15.45 -19.02 -51.06
C LYS A 34 14.07 -19.66 -51.24
N GLY A 35 12.97 -18.95 -50.98
CA GLY A 35 11.61 -19.42 -51.26
C GLY A 35 11.23 -20.79 -50.66
N LEU A 36 11.94 -21.25 -49.62
CA LEU A 36 11.75 -22.58 -49.03
C LEU A 36 10.52 -22.59 -48.11
N LYS A 37 9.71 -23.66 -48.20
CA LYS A 37 8.55 -23.91 -47.33
C LYS A 37 8.92 -24.14 -45.86
N LEU A 38 10.19 -24.45 -45.57
CA LEU A 38 10.76 -24.60 -44.23
C LEU A 38 11.91 -23.60 -44.06
N ASP A 39 11.74 -22.63 -43.15
CA ASP A 39 12.72 -21.59 -42.89
C ASP A 39 13.90 -22.16 -42.08
N THR A 40 14.90 -22.69 -42.81
CA THR A 40 16.15 -23.23 -42.24
C THR A 40 17.01 -22.18 -41.51
N MET A 41 16.61 -20.91 -41.52
CA MET A 41 17.31 -19.80 -40.85
C MET A 41 16.50 -19.16 -39.71
N ALA A 42 15.48 -19.86 -39.19
CA ALA A 42 14.79 -19.46 -37.98
C ALA A 42 15.74 -19.51 -36.77
N LEU A 43 15.56 -18.56 -35.84
CA LEU A 43 16.29 -18.57 -34.57
C LEU A 43 15.66 -19.59 -33.60
N PRO A 44 16.47 -20.14 -32.68
CA PRO A 44 15.97 -21.00 -31.61
C PRO A 44 15.03 -20.22 -30.66
N PRO A 45 14.28 -20.94 -29.79
CA PRO A 45 13.38 -20.31 -28.83
C PRO A 45 14.10 -19.32 -27.91
N ILE A 46 13.36 -18.32 -27.47
CA ILE A 46 13.86 -17.29 -26.55
C ILE A 46 13.88 -17.90 -25.15
N THR A 47 15.05 -17.88 -24.51
CA THR A 47 15.25 -18.39 -23.14
C THR A 47 14.98 -17.32 -22.10
N ILE A 48 15.47 -16.11 -22.34
CA ILE A 48 15.29 -14.94 -21.48
C ILE A 48 15.19 -13.70 -22.35
N PHE A 49 14.40 -12.73 -21.91
CA PHE A 49 14.35 -11.41 -22.54
C PHE A 49 14.18 -10.34 -21.47
N ALA A 50 14.64 -9.13 -21.79
CA ALA A 50 14.41 -7.94 -21.00
C ALA A 50 13.65 -6.93 -21.85
N SER A 51 12.79 -6.12 -21.23
CA SER A 51 11.94 -5.14 -21.90
C SER A 51 11.91 -3.85 -21.13
N GLU A 52 12.06 -2.72 -21.82
CA GLU A 52 11.97 -1.38 -21.26
C GLU A 52 11.13 -0.45 -22.15
N VAL A 53 10.41 0.47 -21.50
CA VAL A 53 9.40 1.31 -22.18
C VAL A 53 9.94 2.71 -22.51
N ALA A 54 11.00 3.17 -21.83
CA ALA A 54 11.47 4.56 -21.85
C ALA A 54 11.65 5.19 -23.24
N HIS A 55 12.22 4.46 -24.21
CA HIS A 55 12.51 4.96 -25.57
C HIS A 55 11.98 4.05 -26.68
N GLN A 56 10.85 3.39 -26.42
CA GLN A 56 10.30 2.38 -27.33
C GLN A 56 9.85 2.94 -28.70
N SER A 57 9.59 4.25 -28.79
CA SER A 57 9.31 4.96 -30.05
C SER A 57 10.55 5.18 -30.90
N ASP A 58 11.67 5.45 -30.25
CA ASP A 58 12.87 5.97 -30.88
C ASP A 58 13.73 4.82 -31.42
N TRP A 59 13.92 3.76 -30.63
CA TRP A 59 14.67 2.56 -31.00
C TRP A 59 14.06 1.27 -30.40
N ASP A 60 14.78 0.16 -30.54
CA ASP A 60 14.32 -1.16 -30.07
C ASP A 60 14.34 -1.22 -28.54
N GLY A 61 13.21 -1.59 -27.92
CA GLY A 61 13.02 -1.59 -26.46
C GLY A 61 13.07 -2.97 -25.79
N ILE A 62 13.26 -4.04 -26.57
CA ILE A 62 13.30 -5.42 -26.06
C ILE A 62 14.59 -6.08 -26.54
N VAL A 63 15.26 -6.83 -25.66
CA VAL A 63 16.41 -7.68 -26.01
C VAL A 63 16.11 -9.11 -25.63
N ALA A 64 16.32 -10.04 -26.55
CA ALA A 64 16.05 -11.46 -26.36
C ALA A 64 17.31 -12.31 -26.58
N CYS A 65 17.55 -13.22 -25.64
CA CYS A 65 18.53 -14.29 -25.72
C CYS A 65 17.87 -15.55 -26.27
N HIS A 66 18.59 -16.32 -27.09
CA HIS A 66 18.08 -17.53 -27.70
C HIS A 66 18.86 -18.76 -27.23
N GLN A 67 18.17 -19.91 -27.15
CA GLN A 67 18.76 -21.16 -26.69
C GLN A 67 19.99 -21.55 -27.51
N GLY A 68 21.13 -21.73 -26.83
CA GLY A 68 22.39 -22.15 -27.46
C GLY A 68 22.97 -21.15 -28.47
N TYR A 69 22.50 -19.89 -28.46
CA TYR A 69 22.95 -18.87 -29.40
C TYR A 69 23.63 -17.69 -28.67
N ILE A 70 24.77 -17.26 -29.20
CA ILE A 70 25.54 -16.13 -28.64
C ILE A 70 24.93 -14.76 -28.98
N THR A 71 24.28 -14.65 -30.14
CA THR A 71 23.76 -13.37 -30.62
C THR A 71 22.41 -13.08 -30.00
N CYS A 72 22.31 -11.95 -29.31
CA CYS A 72 21.04 -11.45 -28.81
C CYS A 72 20.35 -10.62 -29.88
N THR A 73 19.03 -10.75 -29.99
CA THR A 73 18.23 -9.98 -30.94
C THR A 73 17.51 -8.84 -30.25
N THR A 74 17.42 -7.69 -30.92
CA THR A 74 16.61 -6.57 -30.47
C THR A 74 15.22 -6.65 -31.11
N TRP A 75 14.20 -6.14 -30.43
CA TRP A 75 12.82 -6.10 -30.90
C TRP A 75 12.18 -4.76 -30.55
N ASN A 76 11.30 -4.29 -31.44
CA ASN A 76 10.50 -3.09 -31.20
C ASN A 76 9.02 -3.48 -31.07
N TYR A 77 8.44 -3.18 -29.92
CA TYR A 77 7.05 -3.46 -29.59
C TYR A 77 6.07 -2.62 -30.43
N GLN A 78 6.29 -1.31 -30.56
CA GLN A 78 5.39 -0.41 -31.30
C GLN A 78 5.34 -0.76 -32.79
N LYS A 79 6.49 -1.05 -33.39
CA LYS A 79 6.63 -1.50 -34.79
C LYS A 79 6.26 -2.97 -34.96
N THR A 80 5.95 -3.70 -33.88
CA THR A 80 5.60 -5.13 -33.88
C THR A 80 6.55 -5.97 -34.72
N SER A 81 7.86 -5.72 -34.60
CA SER A 81 8.84 -6.37 -35.46
C SER A 81 10.19 -6.55 -34.78
N MET A 82 10.90 -7.59 -35.21
CA MET A 82 12.32 -7.77 -34.87
C MET A 82 13.12 -6.56 -35.35
N GLY A 83 13.92 -6.04 -34.43
CA GLY A 83 14.77 -4.87 -34.56
C GLY A 83 15.90 -5.02 -35.57
N ALA A 84 16.62 -3.92 -35.80
CA ALA A 84 17.69 -3.87 -36.78
C ALA A 84 19.00 -4.48 -36.24
N HIS A 85 19.20 -4.43 -34.93
CA HIS A 85 20.47 -4.74 -34.30
C HIS A 85 20.55 -6.20 -33.84
N LYS A 86 21.75 -6.76 -33.97
CA LYS A 86 22.10 -8.10 -33.51
C LYS A 86 23.33 -7.96 -32.65
N LEU A 87 23.13 -7.99 -31.34
CA LEU A 87 24.16 -7.73 -30.36
C LEU A 87 25.04 -8.97 -30.26
N ARG A 88 26.32 -8.79 -30.60
CA ARG A 88 27.32 -9.86 -30.58
C ARG A 88 28.67 -9.27 -30.14
N PRO A 89 29.48 -10.03 -29.38
CA PRO A 89 30.82 -9.59 -29.02
C PRO A 89 31.71 -9.48 -30.27
N GLU A 90 32.55 -8.44 -30.35
CA GLU A 90 33.40 -8.16 -31.53
C GLU A 90 34.55 -9.17 -31.68
N GLU A 91 35.03 -9.73 -30.58
CA GLU A 91 36.23 -10.58 -30.50
C GLU A 91 36.10 -11.91 -31.26
N PHE A 92 34.88 -12.38 -31.54
CA PHE A 92 34.63 -13.73 -32.07
C PHE A 92 34.16 -13.77 -33.54
N SER A 93 34.46 -12.73 -34.32
CA SER A 93 34.06 -12.65 -35.73
C SER A 93 34.75 -13.68 -36.65
N LYS A 94 35.86 -14.31 -36.22
CA LYS A 94 36.69 -15.19 -37.07
C LYS A 94 36.78 -16.66 -36.63
N HIS A 95 36.67 -16.97 -35.34
CA HIS A 95 36.62 -18.35 -34.82
C HIS A 95 35.50 -18.45 -33.79
N LYS A 96 34.49 -19.29 -34.05
CA LYS A 96 33.47 -19.61 -33.06
C LYS A 96 34.06 -20.62 -32.09
N PRO A 97 34.37 -20.26 -30.82
CA PRO A 97 34.58 -21.29 -29.81
C PRO A 97 33.31 -22.12 -29.70
N ILE A 98 33.49 -23.43 -29.52
CA ILE A 98 32.41 -24.38 -29.31
C ILE A 98 31.80 -24.06 -27.93
N ASP A 99 30.47 -23.97 -27.85
CA ASP A 99 29.68 -23.86 -26.61
C ASP A 99 29.55 -22.50 -25.88
N MET A 100 29.69 -21.38 -26.61
CA MET A 100 29.42 -20.03 -26.08
C MET A 100 28.02 -19.53 -26.43
N TYR A 101 27.20 -19.17 -25.44
CA TYR A 101 25.85 -18.63 -25.63
C TYR A 101 25.49 -17.57 -24.58
N ALA A 102 24.48 -16.75 -24.87
CA ALA A 102 23.98 -15.74 -23.94
C ALA A 102 23.06 -16.37 -22.90
N THR A 103 23.33 -16.10 -21.62
CA THR A 103 22.63 -16.71 -20.49
C THR A 103 21.70 -15.73 -19.77
N ALA A 104 22.10 -14.46 -19.68
CA ALA A 104 21.37 -13.44 -18.94
C ALA A 104 21.35 -12.11 -19.71
N VAL A 105 20.30 -11.32 -19.51
CA VAL A 105 20.18 -10.00 -20.12
C VAL A 105 19.41 -9.07 -19.20
N ASP A 106 19.83 -7.81 -19.14
CA ASP A 106 19.06 -6.72 -18.54
C ASP A 106 19.22 -5.44 -19.38
N ILE A 107 18.24 -4.55 -19.31
CA ILE A 107 18.25 -3.24 -19.98
C ILE A 107 18.22 -2.17 -18.91
N THR A 108 19.06 -1.14 -19.07
CA THR A 108 19.03 0.03 -18.17
C THR A 108 17.64 0.68 -18.14
N PRO A 109 17.17 1.19 -17.00
CA PRO A 109 15.89 1.93 -16.90
C PRO A 109 15.74 3.07 -17.91
N CYS A 110 16.86 3.69 -18.31
CA CYS A 110 16.85 4.74 -19.33
C CYS A 110 16.74 4.21 -20.77
N GLY A 111 16.62 2.90 -21.00
CA GLY A 111 16.49 2.28 -22.32
C GLY A 111 17.69 2.41 -23.27
N ASN A 112 18.80 3.00 -22.82
CA ASN A 112 19.96 3.31 -23.69
C ASN A 112 20.97 2.18 -23.79
N PHE A 113 21.11 1.37 -22.76
CA PHE A 113 22.11 0.31 -22.71
C PHE A 113 21.47 -1.04 -22.37
N ALA A 114 21.96 -2.08 -23.02
CA ALA A 114 21.70 -3.46 -22.66
C ALA A 114 22.97 -4.11 -22.14
N VAL A 115 22.83 -4.85 -21.04
CA VAL A 115 23.91 -5.62 -20.43
C VAL A 115 23.62 -7.10 -20.67
N ILE A 116 24.57 -7.80 -21.26
CA ILE A 116 24.42 -9.20 -21.67
C ILE A 116 25.48 -10.03 -20.96
N GLY A 117 25.03 -11.08 -20.28
CA GLY A 117 25.89 -12.09 -19.68
C GLY A 117 26.03 -13.33 -20.55
N LEU A 118 27.25 -13.86 -20.62
CA LEU A 118 27.61 -15.02 -21.45
C LEU A 118 27.93 -16.26 -20.60
N SER A 119 27.84 -17.43 -21.22
CA SER A 119 28.20 -18.71 -20.58
C SER A 119 29.69 -18.80 -20.21
N THR A 120 30.55 -17.96 -20.78
CA THR A 120 31.98 -17.88 -20.51
C THR A 120 32.36 -17.00 -19.31
N GLY A 121 31.39 -16.32 -18.70
CA GLY A 121 31.63 -15.38 -17.59
C GLY A 121 31.95 -13.94 -18.03
N GLN A 122 31.87 -13.64 -19.33
CA GLN A 122 31.96 -12.29 -19.86
C GLN A 122 30.62 -11.55 -19.77
N VAL A 123 30.67 -10.28 -19.34
CA VAL A 123 29.50 -9.39 -19.28
C VAL A 123 29.78 -8.18 -20.16
N ASP A 124 28.99 -8.03 -21.21
CA ASP A 124 29.14 -6.98 -22.22
C ASP A 124 28.05 -5.92 -22.10
N VAL A 125 28.41 -4.66 -22.41
CA VAL A 125 27.46 -3.55 -22.49
C VAL A 125 27.33 -3.08 -23.93
N TYR A 126 26.10 -2.96 -24.43
CA TYR A 126 25.78 -2.48 -25.76
C TYR A 126 24.92 -1.23 -25.68
N ASN A 127 25.11 -0.31 -26.62
CA ASN A 127 24.20 0.81 -26.80
C ASN A 127 23.01 0.36 -27.68
N MET A 128 21.78 0.55 -27.20
CA MET A 128 20.55 0.10 -27.86
C MET A 128 20.17 0.92 -29.11
N GLN A 129 20.58 2.19 -29.17
CA GLN A 129 20.31 3.07 -30.30
C GLN A 129 21.18 2.71 -31.52
N SER A 130 22.46 2.42 -31.30
CA SER A 130 23.41 2.13 -32.40
C SER A 130 23.75 0.65 -32.57
N GLY A 131 23.49 -0.18 -31.56
CA GLY A 131 23.89 -1.59 -31.50
C GLY A 131 25.40 -1.81 -31.33
N ILE A 132 26.16 -0.77 -30.96
CA ILE A 132 27.62 -0.81 -30.82
C ILE A 132 28.02 -1.30 -29.41
N HIS A 133 29.05 -2.14 -29.34
CA HIS A 133 29.67 -2.58 -28.08
C HIS A 133 30.36 -1.40 -27.39
N ARG A 134 30.04 -1.18 -26.11
CA ARG A 134 30.59 -0.09 -25.29
C ARG A 134 31.65 -0.59 -24.31
N GLY A 135 31.96 -1.89 -24.31
CA GLY A 135 32.98 -2.55 -23.48
C GLY A 135 32.37 -3.53 -22.48
N HIS A 136 33.24 -4.25 -21.77
CA HIS A 136 32.91 -5.33 -20.84
C HIS A 136 33.23 -4.99 -19.38
N TYR A 137 32.71 -5.79 -18.45
CA TYR A 137 33.07 -5.74 -17.02
C TYR A 137 34.20 -6.72 -16.69
N GLY A 138 35.13 -6.29 -15.82
CA GLY A 138 36.36 -7.04 -15.51
C GLY A 138 37.49 -6.80 -16.52
N LYS A 139 38.69 -7.33 -16.24
CA LYS A 139 39.85 -7.16 -17.14
C LYS A 139 39.71 -8.01 -18.42
N GLU A 140 39.43 -9.30 -18.25
CA GLU A 140 39.19 -10.24 -19.36
C GLU A 140 37.80 -10.90 -19.27
N ARG A 141 37.36 -11.23 -18.05
CA ARG A 141 36.06 -11.81 -17.74
C ARG A 141 35.61 -11.35 -16.35
N ALA A 142 34.30 -11.19 -16.17
CA ALA A 142 33.71 -10.75 -14.91
C ALA A 142 33.65 -11.92 -13.90
N HIS A 143 33.36 -13.11 -14.39
CA HIS A 143 33.28 -14.37 -13.65
C HIS A 143 34.11 -15.45 -14.35
N GLU A 144 34.52 -16.49 -13.62
CA GLU A 144 35.22 -17.65 -14.19
C GLU A 144 34.21 -18.66 -14.77
N GLY A 145 33.03 -18.75 -14.15
CA GLY A 145 31.91 -19.57 -14.58
C GLY A 145 30.84 -18.80 -15.37
N ALA A 146 29.79 -19.52 -15.75
CA ALA A 146 28.68 -18.97 -16.52
C ALA A 146 27.87 -17.96 -15.70
N ILE A 147 27.50 -16.84 -16.33
CA ILE A 147 26.65 -15.85 -15.68
C ILE A 147 25.23 -16.38 -15.59
N ARG A 148 24.63 -16.29 -14.40
CA ARG A 148 23.29 -16.79 -14.07
C ARG A 148 22.25 -15.68 -14.05
N GLY A 149 22.67 -14.45 -13.81
CA GLY A 149 21.82 -13.30 -14.00
C GLY A 149 22.60 -11.99 -13.93
N VAL A 150 21.99 -10.95 -14.48
CA VAL A 150 22.51 -9.59 -14.51
C VAL A 150 21.37 -8.68 -14.12
N ALA A 151 21.66 -7.67 -13.29
CA ALA A 151 20.70 -6.64 -12.94
C ALA A 151 21.36 -5.28 -12.90
N VAL A 152 20.65 -4.24 -13.37
CA VAL A 152 21.08 -2.85 -13.34
C VAL A 152 20.19 -2.05 -12.40
N ASP A 153 20.83 -1.26 -11.55
CA ASP A 153 20.17 -0.35 -10.62
C ASP A 153 19.33 0.74 -11.33
N GLY A 154 18.27 1.20 -10.67
CA GLY A 154 17.36 2.26 -11.14
C GLY A 154 18.07 3.56 -11.53
N LEU A 155 19.18 3.88 -10.87
CA LEU A 155 19.94 5.12 -11.11
C LEU A 155 21.10 4.96 -12.11
N ASN A 156 21.27 3.77 -12.72
CA ASN A 156 22.41 3.43 -13.58
C ASN A 156 23.78 3.68 -12.91
N GLN A 157 23.87 3.46 -11.60
CA GLN A 157 25.13 3.61 -10.86
C GLN A 157 25.86 2.28 -10.69
N LEU A 158 25.09 1.21 -10.43
CA LEU A 158 25.61 -0.12 -10.15
C LEU A 158 25.05 -1.16 -11.13
N VAL A 159 25.89 -2.13 -11.46
CA VAL A 159 25.50 -3.36 -12.14
C VAL A 159 25.87 -4.53 -11.25
N ILE A 160 24.95 -5.47 -11.14
CA ILE A 160 25.08 -6.65 -10.30
C ILE A 160 25.12 -7.86 -11.21
N THR A 161 26.11 -8.73 -10.98
CA THR A 161 26.29 -9.94 -11.77
C THR A 161 26.41 -11.13 -10.84
N ALA A 162 25.69 -12.20 -11.17
CA ALA A 162 25.73 -13.46 -10.44
C ALA A 162 26.38 -14.54 -11.32
N GLY A 163 27.42 -15.18 -10.81
CA GLY A 163 28.13 -16.27 -11.50
C GLY A 163 27.77 -17.64 -10.95
N SER A 164 27.89 -18.69 -11.77
CA SER A 164 27.68 -20.08 -11.35
C SER A 164 28.65 -20.56 -10.26
N GLU A 165 29.78 -19.87 -10.12
CA GLU A 165 30.79 -20.08 -9.07
C GLU A 165 30.32 -19.69 -7.65
N GLY A 166 29.10 -19.19 -7.49
CA GLY A 166 28.59 -18.75 -6.17
C GLY A 166 29.05 -17.36 -5.77
N LEU A 167 29.50 -16.53 -6.73
CA LEU A 167 29.90 -15.15 -6.48
C LEU A 167 28.87 -14.16 -7.02
N ILE A 168 28.55 -13.15 -6.21
CA ILE A 168 27.90 -11.92 -6.65
C ILE A 168 28.92 -10.78 -6.66
N LYS A 169 29.00 -10.07 -7.78
CA LYS A 169 29.89 -8.94 -7.96
C LYS A 169 29.11 -7.68 -8.27
N PHE A 170 29.51 -6.59 -7.64
CA PHE A 170 28.95 -5.25 -7.82
C PHE A 170 29.95 -4.41 -8.61
N TRP A 171 29.49 -3.83 -9.71
CA TRP A 171 30.30 -3.06 -10.64
C TRP A 171 29.78 -1.64 -10.72
N LYS A 172 30.67 -0.67 -10.81
CA LYS A 172 30.27 0.71 -11.11
C LYS A 172 29.93 0.82 -12.60
N PHE A 173 28.74 1.30 -12.95
CA PHE A 173 28.26 1.29 -14.33
C PHE A 173 29.17 2.08 -15.30
N LYS A 174 29.57 3.31 -14.91
CA LYS A 174 30.35 4.21 -15.78
C LYS A 174 31.82 3.78 -15.95
N THR A 175 32.49 3.41 -14.85
CA THR A 175 33.92 3.09 -14.88
C THR A 175 34.19 1.61 -15.10
N LYS A 176 33.20 0.75 -14.81
CA LYS A 176 33.25 -0.71 -14.91
C LYS A 176 34.23 -1.37 -13.93
N ASP A 177 34.59 -0.65 -12.89
CA ASP A 177 35.41 -1.17 -11.81
C ASP A 177 34.58 -2.05 -10.88
N LEU A 178 35.21 -3.09 -10.34
CA LEU A 178 34.65 -3.91 -9.28
C LEU A 178 34.62 -3.10 -7.98
N VAL A 179 33.42 -2.91 -7.43
CA VAL A 179 33.20 -2.20 -6.16
C VAL A 179 33.25 -3.19 -4.99
N TYR A 180 32.55 -4.32 -5.13
CA TYR A 180 32.40 -5.29 -4.06
C TYR A 180 32.14 -6.69 -4.63
N SER A 181 32.56 -7.72 -3.90
CA SER A 181 32.36 -9.12 -4.23
C SER A 181 31.91 -9.87 -2.98
N THR A 182 30.89 -10.70 -3.11
CA THR A 182 30.32 -11.49 -2.01
C THR A 182 30.24 -12.95 -2.42
N GLU A 183 30.65 -13.82 -1.51
CA GLU A 183 30.46 -15.27 -1.62
C GLU A 183 29.07 -15.64 -1.11
N LEU A 184 28.37 -16.45 -1.90
CA LEU A 184 27.07 -17.01 -1.56
C LEU A 184 27.24 -18.42 -0.96
N SER A 185 26.22 -18.87 -0.24
CA SER A 185 26.18 -20.22 0.34
C SER A 185 26.14 -21.34 -0.71
N SER A 186 25.53 -21.06 -1.86
CA SER A 186 25.33 -22.02 -2.96
C SER A 186 25.38 -21.30 -4.31
N SER A 187 25.40 -22.07 -5.40
CA SER A 187 25.36 -21.54 -6.76
C SER A 187 23.97 -20.92 -7.07
N PRO A 188 23.91 -19.67 -7.55
CA PRO A 188 22.65 -19.04 -7.90
C PRO A 188 22.10 -19.62 -9.22
N SER A 189 20.80 -19.92 -9.27
CA SER A 189 20.08 -20.28 -10.49
C SER A 189 19.70 -19.03 -11.30
N GLY A 190 19.31 -17.95 -10.60
CA GLY A 190 18.89 -16.68 -11.21
C GLY A 190 18.82 -15.55 -10.18
N ILE A 191 18.78 -14.31 -10.66
CA ILE A 191 18.62 -13.11 -9.83
C ILE A 191 17.54 -12.20 -10.41
N LEU A 192 16.83 -11.50 -9.55
CA LEU A 192 15.87 -10.47 -9.91
C LEU A 192 16.03 -9.26 -9.00
N LEU A 193 16.01 -8.06 -9.58
CA LEU A 193 16.12 -6.81 -8.85
C LEU A 193 14.79 -6.07 -8.83
N HIS A 194 14.28 -5.78 -7.63
CA HIS A 194 13.27 -4.75 -7.43
C HIS A 194 13.93 -3.37 -7.35
N ARG A 195 13.93 -2.64 -8.46
CA ARG A 195 14.70 -1.40 -8.63
C ARG A 195 14.29 -0.28 -7.68
N ASP A 196 13.01 -0.18 -7.34
CA ASP A 196 12.50 0.92 -6.51
C ASP A 196 12.87 0.78 -5.04
N SER A 197 12.99 -0.45 -4.54
CA SER A 197 13.40 -0.72 -3.16
C SER A 197 14.90 -1.02 -3.00
N GLY A 198 15.63 -1.23 -4.11
CA GLY A 198 17.04 -1.62 -4.06
C GLY A 198 17.28 -3.02 -3.50
N ILE A 199 16.27 -3.90 -3.61
CA ILE A 199 16.32 -5.26 -3.08
C ILE A 199 16.51 -6.27 -4.22
N LEU A 200 17.45 -7.20 -4.04
CA LEU A 200 17.79 -8.27 -4.97
C LEU A 200 17.31 -9.63 -4.43
N GLY A 201 16.47 -10.32 -5.19
CA GLY A 201 16.12 -11.72 -4.97
C GLY A 201 17.12 -12.63 -5.69
N ILE A 202 17.56 -13.69 -5.02
CA ILE A 202 18.51 -14.68 -5.53
C ILE A 202 17.91 -16.07 -5.32
N ALA A 203 17.69 -16.81 -6.40
CA ALA A 203 17.32 -18.22 -6.31
C ALA A 203 18.59 -19.06 -6.34
N PHE A 204 18.64 -20.11 -5.53
CA PHE A 204 19.75 -21.04 -5.50
C PHE A 204 19.40 -22.38 -6.14
N ASP A 205 20.43 -23.11 -6.52
CA ASP A 205 20.30 -24.50 -6.95
C ASP A 205 19.99 -25.46 -5.78
N ASP A 206 20.12 -25.00 -4.52
CA ASP A 206 19.72 -25.73 -3.30
C ASP A 206 18.23 -25.55 -2.91
N PHE A 207 17.44 -24.96 -3.81
CA PHE A 207 16.00 -24.67 -3.65
C PHE A 207 15.68 -23.57 -2.63
N SER A 208 16.69 -22.91 -2.06
CA SER A 208 16.50 -21.75 -1.19
C SER A 208 16.41 -20.46 -2.01
N VAL A 209 15.85 -19.43 -1.40
CA VAL A 209 15.80 -18.08 -1.95
C VAL A 209 16.38 -17.11 -0.93
N SER A 210 17.35 -16.30 -1.32
CA SER A 210 17.85 -15.23 -0.45
C SER A 210 17.50 -13.87 -1.00
N VAL A 211 17.33 -12.93 -0.08
CA VAL A 211 17.09 -11.53 -0.38
C VAL A 211 18.31 -10.74 0.09
N LEU A 212 18.89 -9.97 -0.83
CA LEU A 212 20.06 -9.14 -0.60
C LEU A 212 19.69 -7.67 -0.80
N ASP A 213 20.09 -6.83 0.15
CA ASP A 213 19.99 -5.38 0.01
C ASP A 213 21.25 -4.84 -0.70
N ILE A 214 21.05 -4.06 -1.77
CA ILE A 214 22.12 -3.54 -2.62
C ILE A 214 22.90 -2.42 -1.96
N GLU A 215 22.28 -1.62 -1.09
CA GLU A 215 22.97 -0.50 -0.44
C GLU A 215 23.91 -1.03 0.65
N THR A 216 23.39 -1.89 1.53
CA THR A 216 24.20 -2.50 2.59
C THR A 216 25.07 -3.64 2.09
N ARG A 217 24.75 -4.22 0.93
CA ARG A 217 25.42 -5.38 0.30
C ARG A 217 25.43 -6.62 1.19
N LYS A 218 24.34 -6.79 1.95
CA LYS A 218 24.16 -7.90 2.89
C LYS A 218 22.89 -8.68 2.57
N ILE A 219 22.94 -9.97 2.84
CA ILE A 219 21.75 -10.83 2.82
C ILE A 219 20.89 -10.46 4.02
N VAL A 220 19.66 -10.02 3.75
CA VAL A 220 18.69 -9.57 4.77
C VAL A 220 17.69 -10.67 5.15
N ARG A 221 17.33 -11.54 4.19
CA ARG A 221 16.40 -12.66 4.41
C ARG A 221 16.89 -13.89 3.66
N MET A 222 16.55 -15.06 4.20
CA MET A 222 16.68 -16.35 3.52
C MET A 222 15.39 -17.13 3.73
N PHE A 223 14.87 -17.69 2.65
CA PHE A 223 13.65 -18.47 2.61
C PHE A 223 14.00 -19.89 2.18
N SER A 224 13.59 -20.85 2.99
CA SER A 224 13.68 -22.28 2.72
C SER A 224 12.27 -22.88 2.78
N GLY A 225 12.01 -23.89 1.95
CA GLY A 225 10.72 -24.58 1.94
C GLY A 225 10.29 -25.11 0.58
N HIS A 226 10.95 -24.74 -0.51
CA HIS A 226 10.76 -25.42 -1.80
C HIS A 226 11.41 -26.80 -1.77
N HIS A 227 10.78 -27.77 -2.43
CA HIS A 227 11.25 -29.15 -2.54
C HIS A 227 11.76 -29.48 -3.95
N GLY A 228 11.64 -28.53 -4.87
CA GLY A 228 12.11 -28.65 -6.24
C GLY A 228 12.88 -27.41 -6.69
N ARG A 229 13.42 -27.49 -7.91
CA ARG A 229 14.13 -26.38 -8.53
C ARG A 229 13.21 -25.18 -8.70
N ILE A 230 13.66 -24.01 -8.24
CA ILE A 230 12.98 -22.75 -8.47
C ILE A 230 13.10 -22.39 -9.95
N ASN A 231 11.97 -22.23 -10.62
CA ASN A 231 11.91 -21.90 -12.04
C ASN A 231 12.00 -20.39 -12.27
N ASP A 232 11.22 -19.62 -11.50
CA ASP A 232 11.15 -18.16 -11.64
C ASP A 232 10.71 -17.50 -10.33
N MET A 233 11.00 -16.21 -10.21
CA MET A 233 10.58 -15.37 -9.09
C MET A 233 10.15 -13.99 -9.57
N THR A 234 9.27 -13.33 -8.81
CA THR A 234 8.85 -11.96 -9.07
C THR A 234 8.60 -11.23 -7.75
N PHE A 235 8.96 -9.95 -7.70
CA PHE A 235 8.55 -9.09 -6.59
C PHE A 235 7.15 -8.54 -6.84
N SER A 236 6.44 -8.21 -5.76
CA SER A 236 5.30 -7.30 -5.85
C SER A 236 5.79 -5.87 -6.13
N PRO A 237 5.00 -5.02 -6.80
CA PRO A 237 5.43 -3.66 -7.13
C PRO A 237 5.68 -2.74 -5.93
N ASP A 238 5.07 -3.04 -4.79
CA ASP A 238 5.33 -2.35 -3.52
C ASP A 238 6.61 -2.86 -2.82
N GLY A 239 7.26 -3.90 -3.36
CA GLY A 239 8.43 -4.55 -2.80
C GLY A 239 8.17 -5.34 -1.51
N ARG A 240 6.91 -5.56 -1.12
CA ARG A 240 6.53 -6.25 0.12
C ARG A 240 6.61 -7.76 0.01
N TRP A 241 6.25 -8.32 -1.13
CA TRP A 241 6.19 -9.76 -1.37
C TRP A 241 7.21 -10.22 -2.40
N LEU A 242 7.70 -11.44 -2.19
CA LEU A 242 8.45 -12.20 -3.17
C LEU A 242 7.62 -13.43 -3.51
N ILE A 243 7.24 -13.58 -4.78
CA ILE A 243 6.49 -14.72 -5.27
C ILE A 243 7.45 -15.61 -6.04
N THR A 244 7.40 -16.91 -5.78
CA THR A 244 8.35 -17.89 -6.32
C THR A 244 7.60 -19.09 -6.87
N SER A 245 8.05 -19.59 -8.02
CA SER A 245 7.55 -20.83 -8.63
C SER A 245 8.61 -21.90 -8.58
N SER A 246 8.19 -23.14 -8.32
CA SER A 246 9.08 -24.29 -8.24
C SER A 246 8.57 -25.46 -9.09
N MET A 247 9.50 -26.34 -9.43
CA MET A 247 9.23 -27.59 -10.14
C MET A 247 8.49 -28.63 -9.28
N ASP A 248 8.31 -28.35 -7.98
CA ASP A 248 7.40 -29.11 -7.09
C ASP A 248 5.91 -28.76 -7.28
N CYS A 249 5.60 -27.99 -8.33
CA CYS A 249 4.27 -27.50 -8.65
C CYS A 249 3.67 -26.56 -7.59
N THR A 250 4.49 -25.96 -6.73
CA THR A 250 4.05 -24.93 -5.78
C THR A 250 4.37 -23.52 -6.25
N ILE A 251 3.45 -22.61 -5.98
CA ILE A 251 3.69 -21.16 -6.03
C ILE A 251 3.62 -20.64 -4.60
N LYS A 252 4.71 -20.03 -4.14
CA LYS A 252 4.87 -19.54 -2.76
C LYS A 252 5.03 -18.04 -2.73
N THR A 253 4.29 -17.39 -1.84
CA THR A 253 4.35 -15.95 -1.57
C THR A 253 4.97 -15.69 -0.21
N TRP A 254 6.12 -15.04 -0.21
CA TRP A 254 6.91 -14.70 0.97
C TRP A 254 6.74 -13.22 1.32
N ASP A 255 6.49 -12.90 2.58
CA ASP A 255 6.53 -11.53 3.10
C ASP A 255 7.97 -11.14 3.40
N LEU A 256 8.48 -10.06 2.79
CA LEU A 256 9.81 -9.56 3.10
C LEU A 256 9.91 -8.95 4.52
N PRO A 257 8.95 -8.12 4.98
CA PRO A 257 8.99 -7.53 6.31
C PRO A 257 8.99 -8.56 7.44
N SER A 258 8.04 -9.50 7.45
CA SER A 258 8.00 -10.55 8.50
C SER A 258 9.00 -11.68 8.25
N GLY A 259 9.41 -11.91 7.00
CA GLY A 259 10.33 -13.00 6.66
C GLY A 259 9.65 -14.37 6.65
N CYS A 260 8.34 -14.42 6.46
CA CYS A 260 7.55 -15.64 6.55
C CYS A 260 6.82 -15.98 5.25
N LEU A 261 6.46 -17.26 5.09
CA LEU A 261 5.56 -17.72 4.04
C LEU A 261 4.12 -17.32 4.40
N ILE A 262 3.46 -16.52 3.57
CA ILE A 262 2.06 -16.09 3.79
C ILE A 262 1.09 -16.98 3.03
N ASP A 263 1.46 -17.37 1.80
CA ASP A 263 0.55 -18.11 0.92
C ASP A 263 1.33 -19.16 0.12
N CYS A 264 0.68 -20.29 -0.11
CA CYS A 264 1.22 -21.42 -0.83
C CYS A 264 0.07 -22.22 -1.45
N PHE A 265 0.04 -22.32 -2.77
CA PHE A 265 -0.93 -23.15 -3.47
C PHE A 265 -0.25 -24.07 -4.48
N LEU A 266 -0.87 -25.22 -4.72
CA LEU A 266 -0.41 -26.24 -5.65
C LEU A 266 -1.14 -26.07 -6.98
N VAL A 267 -0.41 -26.16 -8.08
CA VAL A 267 -0.96 -26.12 -9.44
C VAL A 267 -0.78 -27.48 -10.12
N ASP A 268 -1.67 -27.84 -11.05
CA ASP A 268 -1.64 -29.16 -11.70
C ASP A 268 -0.36 -29.41 -12.50
N SER A 269 0.15 -28.37 -13.16
CA SER A 269 1.41 -28.37 -13.92
C SER A 269 2.35 -27.31 -13.36
N ALA A 270 3.64 -27.58 -13.30
CA ALA A 270 4.60 -26.64 -12.71
C ALA A 270 4.67 -25.32 -13.49
N ALA A 271 4.69 -24.21 -12.76
CA ALA A 271 4.88 -22.89 -13.36
C ALA A 271 6.35 -22.70 -13.78
N VAL A 272 6.56 -22.34 -15.04
CA VAL A 272 7.88 -22.11 -15.67
C VAL A 272 8.31 -20.65 -15.54
N SER A 273 7.36 -19.71 -15.60
CA SER A 273 7.63 -18.28 -15.46
C SER A 273 6.50 -17.60 -14.69
N LEU A 274 6.88 -16.59 -13.92
CA LEU A 274 5.99 -15.78 -13.10
C LEU A 274 6.33 -14.31 -13.28
N THR A 275 5.30 -13.47 -13.41
CA THR A 275 5.50 -12.02 -13.40
C THR A 275 4.30 -11.31 -12.79
N MET A 276 4.58 -10.37 -11.88
CA MET A 276 3.55 -9.46 -11.37
C MET A 276 3.36 -8.30 -12.32
N SER A 277 2.11 -7.88 -12.49
CA SER A 277 1.78 -6.62 -13.14
C SER A 277 2.44 -5.45 -12.40
N PRO A 278 2.93 -4.42 -13.09
CA PRO A 278 3.54 -3.24 -12.45
C PRO A 278 2.58 -2.48 -11.51
N THR A 279 1.27 -2.65 -11.67
CA THR A 279 0.24 -2.08 -10.80
C THR A 279 -0.10 -2.96 -9.60
N GLY A 280 0.23 -4.26 -9.65
CA GLY A 280 -0.03 -5.23 -8.59
C GLY A 280 -1.39 -5.93 -8.69
N ASP A 281 -2.16 -5.65 -9.75
CA ASP A 281 -3.51 -6.18 -9.98
C ASP A 281 -3.53 -7.66 -10.32
N PHE A 282 -2.62 -8.06 -11.21
CA PHE A 282 -2.54 -9.41 -11.75
C PHE A 282 -1.16 -10.04 -11.53
N LEU A 283 -1.14 -11.33 -11.20
CA LEU A 283 0.01 -12.21 -11.39
C LEU A 283 -0.23 -13.00 -12.69
N ALA A 284 0.79 -13.10 -13.54
CA ALA A 284 0.76 -13.95 -14.71
C ALA A 284 1.65 -15.17 -14.49
N SER A 285 1.13 -16.37 -14.78
CA SER A 285 1.89 -17.62 -14.76
C SER A 285 1.79 -18.35 -16.09
N THR A 286 2.86 -19.06 -16.43
CA THR A 286 2.90 -19.98 -17.58
C THR A 286 3.35 -21.34 -17.11
N HIS A 287 2.68 -22.40 -17.54
CA HIS A 287 2.89 -23.76 -17.03
C HIS A 287 3.57 -24.66 -18.06
N VAL A 288 4.13 -25.78 -17.60
CA VAL A 288 4.69 -26.80 -18.50
C VAL A 288 3.56 -27.42 -19.32
N ASP A 289 3.81 -27.64 -20.61
CA ASP A 289 2.90 -28.25 -21.59
C ASP A 289 1.61 -27.47 -21.93
N ASP A 290 1.39 -26.32 -21.30
CA ASP A 290 0.28 -25.41 -21.61
C ASP A 290 0.73 -24.25 -22.51
N LEU A 291 -0.06 -23.95 -23.54
CA LEU A 291 0.18 -22.80 -24.43
C LEU A 291 -0.34 -21.47 -23.83
N GLY A 292 -1.31 -21.56 -22.94
CA GLY A 292 -1.99 -20.41 -22.34
C GLY A 292 -1.12 -19.67 -21.30
N ILE A 293 -1.44 -18.39 -21.11
CA ILE A 293 -0.96 -17.60 -19.97
C ILE A 293 -2.12 -17.52 -18.99
N TYR A 294 -1.90 -17.91 -17.75
CA TYR A 294 -2.90 -17.82 -16.69
C TYR A 294 -2.73 -16.51 -15.93
N LEU A 295 -3.86 -15.87 -15.63
CA LEU A 295 -3.90 -14.60 -14.90
C LEU A 295 -4.60 -14.82 -13.56
N TRP A 296 -3.97 -14.35 -12.49
CA TRP A 296 -4.49 -14.41 -11.13
C TRP A 296 -4.77 -13.00 -10.64
N SER A 297 -5.98 -12.73 -10.15
CA SER A 297 -6.32 -11.43 -9.56
C SER A 297 -5.86 -11.36 -8.11
N ASN A 298 -5.18 -10.28 -7.73
CA ASN A 298 -4.74 -10.07 -6.37
C ASN A 298 -5.91 -9.65 -5.45
N ARG A 299 -6.32 -10.56 -4.56
CA ARG A 299 -7.41 -10.31 -3.60
C ARG A 299 -7.07 -9.25 -2.55
N SER A 300 -5.79 -8.99 -2.27
CA SER A 300 -5.38 -8.02 -1.25
C SER A 300 -5.69 -6.58 -1.62
N LEU A 301 -5.96 -6.29 -2.90
CA LEU A 301 -6.33 -4.95 -3.36
C LEU A 301 -7.80 -4.61 -3.04
N TYR A 302 -8.65 -5.61 -2.89
CA TYR A 302 -10.09 -5.43 -2.69
C TYR A 302 -10.57 -5.94 -1.33
N SER A 303 -9.74 -6.70 -0.62
CA SER A 303 -10.06 -7.26 0.70
C SER A 303 -8.83 -7.24 1.60
N LEU A 304 -9.06 -7.10 2.91
CA LEU A 304 -8.00 -7.25 3.90
C LEU A 304 -7.64 -8.73 4.01
N VAL A 305 -6.44 -9.08 3.55
CA VAL A 305 -5.89 -10.43 3.66
C VAL A 305 -4.97 -10.49 4.88
N SER A 306 -5.14 -11.50 5.73
CA SER A 306 -4.27 -11.73 6.88
C SER A 306 -2.88 -12.18 6.41
N LEU A 307 -1.82 -11.50 6.86
CA LEU A 307 -0.43 -11.84 6.51
C LEU A 307 0.23 -12.73 7.56
N ARG A 308 -0.54 -13.62 8.19
CA ARG A 308 0.01 -14.53 9.19
C ARG A 308 0.91 -15.57 8.50
N PRO A 309 2.02 -15.97 9.13
CA PRO A 309 2.82 -17.07 8.63
C PRO A 309 1.97 -18.34 8.55
N LEU A 310 2.04 -19.05 7.43
CA LEU A 310 1.44 -20.37 7.32
C LEU A 310 2.14 -21.35 8.27
N PRO A 311 1.40 -22.30 8.89
CA PRO A 311 2.00 -23.38 9.65
C PRO A 311 2.98 -24.22 8.82
N ALA A 312 3.99 -24.81 9.46
CA ALA A 312 4.97 -25.66 8.78
C ALA A 312 4.35 -26.91 8.14
N ASP A 313 3.24 -27.40 8.69
CA ASP A 313 2.50 -28.58 8.22
C ASP A 313 1.35 -28.22 7.26
N TYR A 314 1.33 -26.99 6.72
CA TYR A 314 0.27 -26.56 5.81
C TYR A 314 0.33 -27.35 4.49
N GLU A 315 -0.74 -28.11 4.21
CA GLU A 315 -0.91 -28.78 2.93
C GLU A 315 -1.49 -27.77 1.91
N PRO A 316 -0.79 -27.52 0.79
CA PRO A 316 -1.22 -26.53 -0.18
C PRO A 316 -2.53 -26.95 -0.85
N SER A 317 -3.44 -26.00 -0.99
CA SER A 317 -4.67 -26.23 -1.74
C SER A 317 -4.35 -26.46 -3.22
N ILE A 318 -4.98 -27.47 -3.82
CA ILE A 318 -4.86 -27.75 -5.25
C ILE A 318 -5.79 -26.79 -5.98
N VAL A 319 -5.20 -25.92 -6.80
CA VAL A 319 -5.96 -24.99 -7.63
C VAL A 319 -5.95 -25.51 -9.05
N THR A 320 -7.11 -25.97 -9.51
CA THR A 320 -7.28 -26.45 -10.88
C THR A 320 -7.12 -25.31 -11.87
N LEU A 321 -6.29 -25.50 -12.88
CA LEU A 321 -6.09 -24.50 -13.91
C LEU A 321 -7.37 -24.35 -14.78
N PRO A 322 -7.83 -23.12 -15.06
CA PRO A 322 -9.00 -22.91 -15.92
C PRO A 322 -8.79 -23.53 -17.31
N SER A 323 -9.54 -24.59 -17.64
CA SER A 323 -9.52 -25.17 -18.98
C SER A 323 -10.28 -24.28 -19.97
N THR A 324 -9.91 -24.30 -21.25
CA THR A 324 -10.59 -23.56 -22.34
C THR A 324 -12.00 -24.05 -22.68
N CYS A 325 -12.51 -25.06 -21.96
CA CYS A 325 -13.91 -25.47 -22.03
C CYS A 325 -14.75 -24.57 -21.11
N PRO A 326 -15.95 -24.11 -21.52
CA PRO A 326 -16.89 -23.44 -20.64
C PRO A 326 -17.43 -24.48 -19.67
N VAL A 327 -16.67 -24.77 -18.63
CA VAL A 327 -17.18 -25.47 -17.46
C VAL A 327 -18.02 -24.45 -16.71
N GLN A 328 -19.24 -24.84 -16.34
CA GLN A 328 -20.11 -24.08 -15.45
C GLN A 328 -19.27 -23.50 -14.33
N ASP A 329 -19.50 -22.23 -14.01
CA ASP A 329 -18.94 -21.55 -12.84
C ASP A 329 -19.05 -22.52 -11.66
N VAL A 330 -17.95 -23.21 -11.36
CA VAL A 330 -17.81 -23.86 -10.08
C VAL A 330 -17.62 -22.67 -9.19
N ASP A 331 -18.71 -22.25 -8.56
CA ASP A 331 -18.65 -21.49 -7.33
C ASP A 331 -17.66 -22.26 -6.46
N VAL A 332 -16.40 -21.81 -6.46
CA VAL A 332 -15.50 -22.04 -5.36
C VAL A 332 -16.19 -21.30 -4.26
N SER A 333 -17.10 -22.01 -3.58
CA SER A 333 -17.62 -21.66 -2.28
C SER A 333 -16.38 -21.59 -1.43
N GLY A 334 -15.73 -20.41 -1.46
CA GLY A 334 -14.69 -20.06 -0.53
C GLY A 334 -15.31 -20.34 0.80
N GLY A 335 -14.77 -21.34 1.49
CA GLY A 335 -14.98 -21.40 2.93
C GLY A 335 -14.76 -19.98 3.41
N GLU A 336 -15.71 -19.48 4.19
CA GLU A 336 -15.50 -18.29 5.00
C GLU A 336 -14.34 -18.62 5.94
N GLU A 337 -13.11 -18.59 5.40
CA GLU A 337 -11.92 -18.44 6.19
C GLU A 337 -12.13 -17.11 6.87
N THR A 338 -12.48 -17.22 8.16
CA THR A 338 -12.62 -16.12 9.09
C THR A 338 -11.51 -15.14 8.80
N CYS A 339 -11.86 -13.97 8.25
CA CYS A 339 -10.94 -12.88 7.97
C CYS A 339 -10.38 -12.40 9.32
N ASP A 340 -9.39 -13.12 9.82
CA ASP A 340 -8.71 -12.81 11.06
C ASP A 340 -7.88 -11.55 10.82
N GLU A 341 -8.36 -10.46 11.41
CA GLU A 341 -7.92 -9.09 11.17
C GLU A 341 -6.39 -8.94 11.10
N MET A 342 -5.91 -8.28 10.05
CA MET A 342 -4.55 -7.73 10.02
C MET A 342 -4.40 -6.87 11.28
N ILE A 343 -3.35 -7.11 12.08
CA ILE A 343 -3.10 -6.37 13.32
C ILE A 343 -2.63 -4.96 12.93
N GLU A 344 -3.56 -4.10 12.54
CA GLU A 344 -3.33 -2.67 12.47
C GLU A 344 -3.04 -2.20 13.91
N TYR A 345 -1.94 -1.47 14.09
CA TYR A 345 -1.61 -0.97 15.41
C TYR A 345 -2.65 0.07 15.83
N VAL A 346 -3.58 -0.34 16.68
CA VAL A 346 -4.53 0.57 17.32
C VAL A 346 -3.80 1.26 18.46
N SER A 347 -3.54 2.56 18.29
CA SER A 347 -2.95 3.37 19.35
C SER A 347 -3.87 3.38 20.58
N PRO A 348 -3.33 3.16 21.80
CA PRO A 348 -4.14 3.23 23.01
C PRO A 348 -4.67 4.67 23.25
N GLU A 349 -5.84 4.80 23.88
CA GLU A 349 -6.46 6.11 24.15
C GLU A 349 -5.59 7.03 25.03
N GLN A 350 -4.80 6.43 25.94
CA GLN A 350 -3.86 7.14 26.79
C GLN A 350 -2.66 6.24 27.11
N LEU A 351 -1.45 6.75 26.84
CA LEU A 351 -0.21 6.02 27.11
C LEU A 351 0.20 6.04 28.60
N GLY A 352 -0.27 7.04 29.35
CA GLY A 352 0.00 7.14 30.79
C GLY A 352 -0.80 8.27 31.43
N GLU A 353 -1.13 8.11 32.71
CA GLU A 353 -2.00 9.04 33.45
C GLU A 353 -1.42 10.46 33.61
N GLN A 354 -0.10 10.58 33.52
CA GLN A 354 0.59 11.87 33.62
C GLN A 354 0.52 12.67 32.31
N LEU A 355 0.28 12.01 31.19
CA LEU A 355 0.25 12.60 29.86
C LEU A 355 -1.11 13.19 29.57
N VAL A 356 -1.09 14.40 29.01
CA VAL A 356 -2.30 15.08 28.54
C VAL A 356 -2.67 14.53 27.18
N THR A 357 -3.86 13.95 27.06
CA THR A 357 -4.40 13.47 25.79
C THR A 357 -5.48 14.41 25.26
N LEU A 358 -5.48 14.56 23.92
CA LEU A 358 -6.54 15.26 23.20
C LEU A 358 -7.63 14.27 22.80
N SER A 359 -8.82 14.76 22.48
CA SER A 359 -9.87 13.91 21.92
C SER A 359 -9.57 13.53 20.47
N LEU A 360 -10.11 12.38 20.07
CA LEU A 360 -10.12 11.92 18.67
C LEU A 360 -11.17 12.68 17.82
N LEU A 361 -11.83 13.71 18.38
CA LEU A 361 -12.83 14.47 17.65
C LEU A 361 -12.17 15.56 16.78
N PRO A 362 -12.73 15.86 15.59
CA PRO A 362 -12.27 16.97 14.77
C PRO A 362 -12.27 18.31 15.53
N GLU A 363 -11.19 19.07 15.41
CA GLU A 363 -11.03 20.36 16.09
C GLU A 363 -12.15 21.37 15.82
N SER A 364 -12.74 21.29 14.63
CA SER A 364 -13.84 22.16 14.21
C SER A 364 -15.06 22.05 15.12
N ARG A 365 -15.31 20.90 15.76
CA ARG A 365 -16.49 20.72 16.61
C ARG A 365 -16.46 21.62 17.84
N TRP A 366 -15.34 21.66 18.55
CA TRP A 366 -15.23 22.41 19.81
C TRP A 366 -14.75 23.84 19.61
N LYS A 367 -13.99 24.16 18.56
CA LYS A 367 -13.66 25.57 18.22
C LYS A 367 -14.90 26.39 17.85
N ASN A 368 -15.84 25.76 17.14
CA ASN A 368 -17.11 26.40 16.75
C ASN A 368 -18.06 26.61 17.93
N LEU A 369 -17.88 25.87 19.03
CA LEU A 369 -18.78 25.85 20.17
C LEU A 369 -18.85 27.21 20.89
N LEU A 370 -17.72 27.92 21.02
CA LEU A 370 -17.67 29.25 21.63
C LEU A 370 -18.28 30.35 20.74
N SER A 371 -18.10 30.21 19.43
CA SER A 371 -18.48 31.19 18.40
C SER A 371 -19.78 30.84 17.66
N LEU A 372 -20.54 29.88 18.19
CA LEU A 372 -21.71 29.29 17.54
C LEU A 372 -22.78 30.35 17.23
N ASP A 373 -22.99 31.32 18.12
CA ASP A 373 -23.91 32.45 17.91
C ASP A 373 -23.54 33.28 16.68
N VAL A 374 -22.25 33.55 16.50
CA VAL A 374 -21.72 34.34 15.37
C VAL A 374 -21.86 33.54 14.09
N ILE A 375 -21.56 32.24 14.13
CA ILE A 375 -21.71 31.32 13.00
C ILE A 375 -23.19 31.23 12.59
N LYS A 376 -24.11 31.01 13.54
CA LYS A 376 -25.56 31.01 13.31
C LYS A 376 -26.02 32.33 12.70
N LYS A 377 -25.56 33.48 13.21
CA LYS A 377 -25.89 34.81 12.65
C LYS A 377 -25.38 34.99 11.22
N LYS A 378 -24.15 34.57 10.93
CA LYS A 378 -23.56 34.63 9.59
C LYS A 378 -24.26 33.71 8.59
N ASN A 379 -24.72 32.55 9.06
CA ASN A 379 -25.40 31.55 8.24
C ASN A 379 -26.89 31.85 8.02
N LYS A 380 -27.47 32.83 8.71
CA LYS A 380 -28.85 33.26 8.44
C LYS A 380 -28.94 33.84 7.01
N PRO A 381 -29.94 33.44 6.22
CA PRO A 381 -30.11 33.99 4.88
C PRO A 381 -30.36 35.51 4.97
N LYS A 382 -29.85 36.27 3.98
CA LYS A 382 -29.99 37.74 3.94
C LYS A 382 -31.46 38.16 3.81
N GLU A 383 -32.23 37.41 3.03
CA GLU A 383 -33.67 37.56 2.94
C GLU A 383 -34.34 36.40 3.69
N PRO A 384 -35.27 36.67 4.63
CA PRO A 384 -35.98 35.60 5.31
C PRO A 384 -36.80 34.80 4.29
N PRO A 385 -36.89 33.46 4.43
CA PRO A 385 -37.70 32.64 3.55
C PRO A 385 -39.16 33.10 3.58
N LYS A 386 -39.81 33.13 2.41
CA LYS A 386 -41.23 33.50 2.28
C LYS A 386 -42.10 32.41 2.90
N VAL A 387 -42.44 32.57 4.18
CA VAL A 387 -43.33 31.66 4.90
C VAL A 387 -44.76 31.86 4.37
N PRO A 388 -45.52 30.79 4.02
CA PRO A 388 -46.90 30.91 3.57
C PRO A 388 -47.79 31.49 4.68
N LYS A 389 -48.85 32.22 4.30
CA LYS A 389 -49.76 32.88 5.25
C LYS A 389 -50.53 31.91 6.17
N SER A 390 -50.64 30.65 5.78
CA SER A 390 -51.30 29.56 6.53
C SER A 390 -50.30 28.47 6.91
N ALA A 391 -49.12 28.85 7.42
CA ALA A 391 -48.22 27.86 8.00
C ALA A 391 -48.86 27.24 9.26
N PRO A 392 -48.88 25.91 9.40
CA PRO A 392 -49.40 25.27 10.59
C PRO A 392 -48.58 25.72 11.81
N PHE A 393 -49.26 26.11 12.89
CA PHE A 393 -48.61 26.58 14.12
C PHE A 393 -47.75 25.49 14.77
N PHE A 394 -48.20 24.23 14.67
CA PHE A 394 -47.42 23.05 15.05
C PHE A 394 -47.02 22.29 13.78
N ILE A 395 -45.73 22.26 13.48
CA ILE A 395 -45.19 21.42 12.42
C ILE A 395 -45.30 19.95 12.91
N PRO A 396 -45.87 19.03 12.12
CA PRO A 396 -46.03 17.64 12.54
C PRO A 396 -44.66 17.01 12.82
N THR A 397 -44.50 16.53 14.05
CA THR A 397 -43.32 15.81 14.52
C THR A 397 -43.66 14.33 14.65
N LEU A 398 -42.69 13.46 14.31
CA LEU A 398 -42.81 12.05 14.65
C LEU A 398 -42.77 11.90 16.18
N PRO A 399 -43.72 11.17 16.79
CA PRO A 399 -43.64 10.85 18.21
C PRO A 399 -42.42 9.94 18.44
N GLY A 400 -41.46 10.41 19.24
CA GLY A 400 -40.24 9.71 19.62
C GLY A 400 -39.41 10.53 20.60
N LEU A 401 -38.42 9.90 21.25
CA LEU A 401 -37.51 10.55 22.22
C LEU A 401 -36.68 11.70 21.62
N ILE A 402 -36.51 11.70 20.29
CA ILE A 402 -35.88 12.79 19.54
C ILE A 402 -36.91 13.29 18.51
N PRO A 403 -37.46 14.50 18.66
CA PRO A 403 -38.45 15.01 17.71
C PRO A 403 -37.80 15.19 16.34
N ARG A 404 -38.16 14.33 15.39
CA ARG A 404 -37.83 14.48 13.97
C ARG A 404 -39.04 15.09 13.27
N TYR A 405 -38.81 16.19 12.55
CA TYR A 405 -39.85 16.81 11.74
C TYR A 405 -40.18 15.92 10.54
N ILE A 406 -41.47 15.76 10.26
CA ILE A 406 -41.94 15.08 9.05
C ILE A 406 -41.73 16.07 7.88
N ALA A 407 -41.11 15.61 6.79
CA ALA A 407 -41.09 16.39 5.56
C ALA A 407 -42.53 16.58 5.07
N PRO A 408 -42.91 17.74 4.52
CA PRO A 408 -44.31 18.02 4.20
C PRO A 408 -44.77 17.07 3.09
N GLU A 409 -45.49 16.01 3.47
CA GLU A 409 -46.41 15.34 2.56
C GLU A 409 -47.64 16.25 2.43
N GLU A 410 -48.17 16.36 1.21
CA GLU A 410 -49.37 17.13 0.92
C GLU A 410 -50.54 16.56 1.74
N GLU A 411 -50.89 17.22 2.85
CA GLU A 411 -52.00 16.78 3.71
C GLU A 411 -53.36 17.03 3.04
N ASN A 412 -54.09 15.94 2.80
CA ASN A 412 -55.53 15.90 3.00
C ASN A 412 -55.79 15.15 4.33
N ASP A 413 -55.84 15.85 5.47
CA ASP A 413 -56.81 15.47 6.51
C ASP A 413 -57.00 16.54 7.60
N THR A 414 -58.27 16.86 7.85
CA THR A 414 -58.72 17.84 8.85
C THR A 414 -59.10 17.15 10.15
N GLN A 415 -58.15 16.89 11.07
CA GLN A 415 -58.46 16.61 12.47
C GLN A 415 -57.40 17.16 13.44
N SER A 416 -57.84 18.03 14.35
CA SER A 416 -57.04 18.60 15.43
C SER A 416 -56.72 17.53 16.49
N LYS A 417 -55.48 17.04 16.51
CA LYS A 417 -54.96 16.21 17.61
C LYS A 417 -54.59 17.10 18.80
N VAL A 418 -55.32 16.96 19.90
CA VAL A 418 -55.02 17.59 21.19
C VAL A 418 -53.72 17.00 21.73
N VAL A 419 -52.71 17.86 21.99
CA VAL A 419 -51.40 17.47 22.50
C VAL A 419 -51.48 17.31 24.02
N ASN A 420 -51.08 16.14 24.52
CA ASN A 420 -51.09 15.83 25.94
C ASN A 420 -49.89 16.52 26.63
N LEU A 421 -50.14 17.55 27.44
CA LEU A 421 -49.12 18.44 28.02
C LEU A 421 -48.18 17.76 29.04
N GLY A 422 -48.48 16.52 29.46
CA GLY A 422 -47.70 15.77 30.45
C GLY A 422 -46.32 15.29 29.99
N VAL A 423 -46.00 15.41 28.70
CA VAL A 423 -44.70 14.99 28.12
C VAL A 423 -43.62 16.08 28.21
N LEU A 424 -43.97 17.32 28.55
CA LEU A 424 -43.01 18.45 28.62
C LEU A 424 -42.08 18.43 29.85
N ALA A 425 -42.31 17.54 30.82
CA ALA A 425 -41.49 17.41 32.04
C ALA A 425 -40.56 16.18 32.01
N GLN A 426 -40.20 15.68 30.81
CA GLN A 426 -39.18 14.64 30.70
C GLN A 426 -37.79 15.28 30.80
N LYS A 427 -37.04 14.90 31.84
CA LYS A 427 -35.62 15.21 31.99
C LYS A 427 -34.87 14.71 30.75
N SER A 428 -33.87 15.46 30.25
CA SER A 428 -33.04 14.99 29.14
C SER A 428 -32.19 13.79 29.58
N ASP A 429 -31.82 12.93 28.64
CA ASP A 429 -30.95 11.79 28.91
C ASP A 429 -29.60 12.23 29.50
N PHE A 430 -29.09 13.39 29.08
CA PHE A 430 -27.87 13.98 29.64
C PHE A 430 -28.06 14.42 31.10
N TYR A 431 -29.20 15.02 31.41
CA TYR A 431 -29.55 15.40 32.78
C TYR A 431 -29.63 14.18 33.70
N ILE A 432 -30.31 13.12 33.26
CA ILE A 432 -30.47 11.88 34.04
C ILE A 432 -29.10 11.27 34.34
N HIS A 433 -28.23 11.15 33.33
CA HIS A 433 -26.89 10.61 33.53
C HIS A 433 -25.99 11.49 34.40
N LEU A 434 -26.16 12.82 34.39
CA LEU A 434 -25.45 13.70 35.32
C LEU A 434 -25.94 13.55 36.76
N GLU A 435 -27.24 13.36 36.98
CA GLU A 435 -27.83 13.12 38.30
C GLU A 435 -27.38 11.76 38.85
N GLU A 436 -27.39 10.72 38.02
CA GLU A 436 -26.83 9.39 38.35
C GLU A 436 -25.33 9.49 38.66
N ALA A 437 -24.57 10.19 37.82
CA ALA A 437 -23.12 10.38 37.99
C ALA A 437 -22.77 11.13 39.29
N LEU A 438 -23.65 11.99 39.79
CA LEU A 438 -23.44 12.65 41.08
C LEU A 438 -23.47 11.65 42.24
N SER A 439 -24.30 10.60 42.14
CA SER A 439 -24.40 9.55 43.14
C SER A 439 -23.30 8.49 43.05
N THR A 440 -22.90 8.12 41.82
CA THR A 440 -21.88 7.09 41.56
C THR A 440 -20.46 7.64 41.47
N ASN A 441 -20.33 8.97 41.35
CA ASN A 441 -19.10 9.71 41.06
C ASN A 441 -18.43 9.29 39.74
N GLU A 442 -19.14 8.64 38.82
CA GLU A 442 -18.62 8.20 37.53
C GLU A 442 -19.24 8.99 36.36
N TYR A 443 -18.39 9.68 35.58
CA TYR A 443 -18.84 10.62 34.54
C TYR A 443 -18.51 10.19 33.10
N THR A 444 -18.25 8.90 32.88
CA THR A 444 -17.93 8.34 31.55
C THR A 444 -19.13 8.39 30.60
N ALA A 445 -20.31 7.99 31.08
CA ALA A 445 -21.57 8.03 30.34
C ALA A 445 -21.98 9.44 29.87
N PRO A 446 -22.08 10.47 30.74
CA PRO A 446 -22.45 11.82 30.30
C PRO A 446 -21.42 12.43 29.35
N LEU A 447 -20.13 12.10 29.50
CA LEU A 447 -19.08 12.56 28.58
C LEU A 447 -19.22 11.93 27.19
N ASN A 448 -19.47 10.63 27.10
CA ASN A 448 -19.66 9.94 25.82
C ASN A 448 -20.91 10.45 25.09
N LEU A 449 -21.96 10.79 25.85
CA LEU A 449 -23.15 11.42 25.30
C LEU A 449 -22.84 12.81 24.72
N LEU A 450 -22.08 13.65 25.42
CA LEU A 450 -21.65 14.94 24.86
C LEU A 450 -20.78 14.79 23.61
N LYS A 451 -19.92 13.77 23.54
CA LYS A 451 -19.07 13.49 22.37
C LYS A 451 -19.87 13.05 21.14
N SER A 452 -21.00 12.36 21.33
CA SER A 452 -21.88 11.92 20.24
C SER A 452 -22.78 13.04 19.71
N MET A 453 -23.02 14.08 20.52
CA MET A 453 -23.83 15.23 20.13
C MET A 453 -23.12 16.20 19.17
N GLY A 454 -23.91 16.89 18.34
CA GLY A 454 -23.44 18.01 17.54
C GLY A 454 -23.33 19.31 18.34
N PRO A 455 -22.55 20.32 17.89
CA PRO A 455 -22.29 21.55 18.64
C PRO A 455 -23.56 22.31 19.07
N SER A 456 -24.61 22.29 18.25
CA SER A 456 -25.88 22.97 18.59
C SER A 456 -26.64 22.27 19.72
N ASN A 457 -26.59 20.94 19.77
CA ASN A 457 -27.24 20.17 20.83
C ASN A 457 -26.47 20.32 22.14
N ILE A 458 -25.13 20.33 22.10
CA ILE A 458 -24.30 20.60 23.28
C ILE A 458 -24.64 21.97 23.88
N GLU A 459 -24.81 23.00 23.04
CA GLU A 459 -25.21 24.34 23.50
C GLU A 459 -26.60 24.35 24.15
N ILE A 460 -27.56 23.57 23.62
CA ILE A 460 -28.92 23.45 24.16
C ILE A 460 -28.91 22.73 25.51
N GLU A 461 -28.24 21.58 25.60
CA GLU A 461 -28.14 20.79 26.83
C GLU A 461 -27.43 21.59 27.93
N LEU A 462 -26.31 22.25 27.61
CA LEU A 462 -25.60 23.08 28.59
C LEU A 462 -26.42 24.29 29.04
N ARG A 463 -27.22 24.89 28.15
CA ARG A 463 -28.15 25.96 28.52
C ARG A 463 -29.28 25.45 29.42
N GLY A 464 -29.75 24.23 29.20
CA GLY A 464 -30.80 23.56 29.99
C GLY A 464 -30.41 23.19 31.42
N LEU A 465 -29.11 23.22 31.77
CA LEU A 465 -28.64 22.88 33.12
C LEU A 465 -29.06 23.89 34.20
N ALA A 466 -29.35 25.14 33.83
CA ALA A 466 -29.77 26.16 34.79
C ALA A 466 -31.17 25.87 35.36
N PRO A 467 -31.47 26.33 36.59
CA PRO A 467 -32.82 26.26 37.15
C PRO A 467 -33.89 26.94 36.27
N GLU A 468 -33.51 27.98 35.52
CA GLU A 468 -34.39 28.67 34.56
C GLU A 468 -34.76 27.79 33.35
N GLY A 469 -33.93 26.79 33.03
CA GLY A 469 -34.07 25.91 31.87
C GLY A 469 -34.63 24.52 32.20
N GLY A 470 -35.09 24.28 33.43
CA GLY A 470 -35.59 22.98 33.90
C GLY A 470 -34.53 22.11 34.59
N GLY A 471 -33.33 22.65 34.83
CA GLY A 471 -32.25 21.98 35.55
C GLY A 471 -32.24 22.21 37.07
N SER A 472 -31.15 21.81 37.73
CA SER A 472 -30.94 21.99 39.16
C SER A 472 -29.50 22.41 39.47
N MET A 473 -29.30 23.06 40.61
CA MET A 473 -27.96 23.47 41.07
C MET A 473 -27.04 22.26 41.30
N GLU A 474 -27.60 21.14 41.76
CA GLU A 474 -26.87 19.89 41.98
C GLU A 474 -26.32 19.32 40.67
N VAL A 475 -27.08 19.41 39.58
CA VAL A 475 -26.64 18.96 38.26
C VAL A 475 -25.57 19.89 37.67
N MET A 476 -25.64 21.20 37.93
CA MET A 476 -24.55 22.12 37.57
C MET A 476 -23.25 21.77 38.31
N ILE A 477 -23.33 21.42 39.60
CA ILE A 477 -22.17 20.92 40.37
C ILE A 477 -21.67 19.60 39.79
N SER A 478 -22.57 18.67 39.43
CA SER A 478 -22.22 17.41 38.79
C SER A 478 -21.44 17.62 37.49
N PHE A 479 -21.87 18.58 36.66
CA PHE A 479 -21.15 18.95 35.44
C PHE A 479 -19.75 19.51 35.73
N LEU A 480 -19.59 20.38 36.73
CA LEU A 480 -18.27 20.89 37.14
C LEU A 480 -17.36 19.76 37.67
N LYS A 481 -17.90 18.82 38.43
CA LYS A 481 -17.18 17.63 38.90
C LYS A 481 -16.76 16.71 37.77
N MET A 482 -17.60 16.55 36.73
CA MET A 482 -17.23 15.85 35.50
C MET A 482 -15.99 16.47 34.85
N ILE A 483 -15.99 17.80 34.65
CA ILE A 483 -14.84 18.52 34.09
C ILE A 483 -13.59 18.36 34.98
N GLY A 484 -13.74 18.44 36.30
CA GLY A 484 -12.63 18.21 37.23
C GLY A 484 -12.04 16.80 37.11
N ARG A 485 -12.89 15.79 36.90
CA ARG A 485 -12.43 14.42 36.64
C ARG A 485 -11.73 14.28 35.29
N MET A 486 -12.14 15.03 34.26
CA MET A 486 -11.43 15.12 32.98
C MET A 486 -10.03 15.73 33.14
N LEU A 487 -9.92 16.83 33.88
CA LEU A 487 -8.65 17.51 34.12
C LEU A 487 -7.70 16.67 34.99
N ASN A 488 -8.20 16.04 36.06
CA ASN A 488 -7.37 15.20 36.95
C ASN A 488 -6.79 13.97 36.24
N LYS A 489 -7.60 13.30 35.41
CA LYS A 489 -7.14 12.17 34.59
C LYS A 489 -6.40 12.61 33.32
N LYS A 490 -6.33 13.93 33.05
CA LYS A 490 -5.66 14.56 31.92
C LYS A 490 -6.09 14.02 30.54
N TYR A 491 -7.36 13.65 30.39
CA TYR A 491 -7.90 13.08 29.14
C TYR A 491 -8.94 14.00 28.49
N ASN A 492 -8.88 14.14 27.16
CA ASN A 492 -9.71 15.08 26.37
C ASN A 492 -9.61 16.54 26.88
N PHE A 493 -8.38 17.02 27.08
CA PHE A 493 -8.12 18.31 27.73
C PHE A 493 -8.76 19.49 27.00
N GLU A 494 -8.68 19.54 25.67
CA GLU A 494 -9.27 20.60 24.84
C GLU A 494 -10.80 20.61 24.89
N LEU A 495 -11.45 19.44 24.97
CA LEU A 495 -12.89 19.36 25.16
C LEU A 495 -13.30 19.85 26.54
N ALA A 496 -12.56 19.46 27.59
CA ALA A 496 -12.80 19.96 28.95
C ALA A 496 -12.75 21.50 28.99
N GLN A 497 -11.73 22.09 28.35
CA GLN A 497 -11.60 23.55 28.23
C GLN A 497 -12.77 24.17 27.45
N ALA A 498 -13.14 23.60 26.30
CA ALA A 498 -14.21 24.15 25.47
C ALA A 498 -15.59 24.07 26.16
N TYR A 499 -15.89 22.96 26.82
CA TYR A 499 -17.12 22.78 27.58
C TYR A 499 -17.19 23.69 28.80
N LEU A 500 -16.08 23.81 29.54
CA LEU A 500 -15.99 24.75 30.66
C LEU A 500 -16.17 26.20 30.17
N ALA A 501 -15.50 26.59 29.09
CA ALA A 501 -15.61 27.93 28.53
C ALA A 501 -17.05 28.27 28.10
N LEU A 502 -17.76 27.34 27.47
CA LEU A 502 -19.17 27.56 27.12
C LEU A 502 -20.08 27.60 28.34
N PHE A 503 -19.87 26.70 29.31
CA PHE A 503 -20.63 26.69 30.56
C PHE A 503 -20.50 28.01 31.32
N LEU A 504 -19.27 28.52 31.46
CA LEU A 504 -19.00 29.82 32.09
C LEU A 504 -19.65 30.97 31.31
N LYS A 505 -19.59 30.94 29.97
CA LYS A 505 -20.22 31.95 29.10
C LYS A 505 -21.74 31.99 29.28
N LEU A 506 -22.39 30.83 29.43
CA LEU A 506 -23.85 30.72 29.56
C LEU A 506 -24.34 31.09 30.97
N HIS A 507 -23.65 30.65 32.02
CA HIS A 507 -24.15 30.68 33.40
C HIS A 507 -23.49 31.72 34.32
N LEU A 508 -22.74 32.68 33.76
CA LEU A 508 -21.96 33.67 34.51
C LEU A 508 -22.74 34.35 35.66
N LYS A 509 -24.00 34.73 35.42
CA LYS A 509 -24.84 35.40 36.43
C LYS A 509 -25.15 34.50 37.62
N ILE A 510 -25.55 33.26 37.36
CA ILE A 510 -25.92 32.26 38.38
C ILE A 510 -24.68 31.86 39.19
N LEU A 511 -23.53 31.72 38.51
CA LEU A 511 -22.25 31.42 39.16
C LEU A 511 -21.81 32.52 40.13
N SER A 512 -22.13 33.78 39.83
CA SER A 512 -21.79 34.91 40.70
C SER A 512 -22.70 35.07 41.92
N SER A 513 -23.92 34.53 41.88
CA SER A 513 -24.87 34.63 42.99
C SER A 513 -24.75 33.49 44.00
N GLU A 514 -24.30 32.31 43.56
CA GLU A 514 -24.29 31.09 44.38
C GLU A 514 -22.89 30.71 44.88
N PRO A 515 -22.67 30.63 46.21
CA PRO A 515 -21.34 30.38 46.79
C PRO A 515 -20.83 28.95 46.54
N ASN A 516 -21.72 27.95 46.54
CA ASN A 516 -21.32 26.54 46.38
C ASN A 516 -20.76 26.24 44.99
N LEU A 517 -21.32 26.88 43.94
CA LEU A 517 -20.79 26.77 42.58
C LEU A 517 -19.45 27.48 42.45
N LEU A 518 -19.29 28.62 43.10
CA LEU A 518 -18.05 29.39 43.09
C LEU A 518 -16.88 28.63 43.74
N GLU A 519 -17.14 27.90 44.82
CA GLU A 519 -16.15 27.02 45.47
C GLU A 519 -15.67 25.92 44.51
N GLU A 520 -16.60 25.24 43.83
CA GLU A 520 -16.27 24.19 42.86
C GLU A 520 -15.51 24.72 41.64
N VAL A 521 -15.87 25.90 41.12
CA VAL A 521 -15.12 26.59 40.05
C VAL A 521 -13.71 26.95 40.53
N SER A 522 -13.56 27.41 41.77
CA SER A 522 -12.25 27.75 42.35
C SER A 522 -11.36 26.50 42.48
N ARG A 523 -11.93 25.33 42.80
CA ARG A 523 -11.21 24.05 42.79
C ARG A 523 -10.78 23.61 41.39
N LEU A 524 -11.60 23.87 40.37
CA LEU A 524 -11.21 23.58 38.99
C LEU A 524 -10.10 24.50 38.49
N LEU A 525 -10.12 25.77 38.91
CA LEU A 525 -9.10 26.74 38.52
C LEU A 525 -7.71 26.28 38.95
N THR A 526 -7.53 25.80 40.19
CA THR A 526 -6.23 25.33 40.68
C THR A 526 -5.73 24.11 39.90
N GLN A 527 -6.60 23.14 39.59
CA GLN A 527 -6.26 21.96 38.77
C GLN A 527 -5.87 22.34 37.34
N LEU A 528 -6.57 23.32 36.76
CA LEU A 528 -6.34 23.82 35.41
C LEU A 528 -5.04 24.62 35.33
N GLU A 529 -4.75 25.47 36.31
CA GLU A 529 -3.51 26.25 36.36
C GLU A 529 -2.28 25.34 36.49
N GLU A 530 -2.32 24.34 37.36
CA GLU A 530 -1.22 23.39 37.53
C GLU A 530 -0.89 22.67 36.21
N THR A 531 -1.93 22.13 35.55
CA THR A 531 -1.77 21.42 34.27
C THR A 531 -1.34 22.36 33.13
N TRP A 532 -1.90 23.57 33.08
CA TRP A 532 -1.59 24.55 32.03
C TRP A 532 -0.19 25.15 32.17
N ILE A 533 0.27 25.48 33.37
CA ILE A 533 1.63 26.01 33.60
C ILE A 533 2.67 25.00 33.14
N HIS A 534 2.45 23.72 33.43
CA HIS A 534 3.32 22.65 32.98
C HIS A 534 3.37 22.58 31.44
N LEU A 535 2.21 22.53 30.77
CA LEU A 535 2.12 22.49 29.31
C LEU A 535 2.72 23.74 28.65
N GLN A 536 2.40 24.93 29.16
CA GLN A 536 2.89 26.19 28.63
C GLN A 536 4.41 26.29 28.73
N THR A 537 4.99 25.84 29.85
CA THR A 537 6.44 25.79 30.03
C THR A 537 7.09 24.88 28.98
N LEU A 538 6.54 23.68 28.78
CA LEU A 538 7.02 22.74 27.75
C LEU A 538 6.91 23.32 26.34
N PHE A 539 5.77 23.93 25.98
CA PHE A 539 5.57 24.56 24.67
C PHE A 539 6.55 25.70 24.44
N ASN A 540 6.72 26.59 25.42
CA ASN A 540 7.63 27.72 25.31
C ASN A 540 9.09 27.26 25.18
N GLN A 541 9.51 26.28 25.98
CA GLN A 541 10.86 25.72 25.89
C GLN A 541 11.11 25.08 24.52
N ASN A 542 10.21 24.21 24.05
CA ASN A 542 10.33 23.55 22.76
C ASN A 542 10.31 24.56 21.60
N LEU A 543 9.44 25.57 21.65
CA LEU A 543 9.35 26.60 20.61
C LEU A 543 10.61 27.47 20.57
N CYS A 544 11.15 27.86 21.73
CA CYS A 544 12.40 28.61 21.82
C CYS A 544 13.58 27.81 21.25
N VAL A 545 13.72 26.55 21.64
CA VAL A 545 14.79 25.67 21.14
C VAL A 545 14.65 25.44 19.63
N LEU A 546 13.44 25.17 19.14
CA LEU A 546 13.20 24.96 17.70
C LEU A 546 13.47 26.23 16.89
N THR A 547 13.05 27.39 17.39
CA THR A 547 13.31 28.68 16.74
C THR A 547 14.80 28.99 16.71
N TYR A 548 15.49 28.76 17.83
CA TYR A 548 16.94 28.92 17.91
C TYR A 548 17.65 27.99 16.92
N MET A 549 17.37 26.69 16.93
CA MET A 549 17.96 25.72 16.00
C MET A 549 17.70 26.11 14.55
N LYS A 550 16.47 26.53 14.21
CA LYS A 550 16.14 26.99 12.86
C LYS A 550 16.92 28.24 12.46
N SER A 551 17.17 29.16 13.38
CA SER A 551 17.90 30.41 13.09
C SER A 551 19.42 30.31 13.13
N ALA A 552 19.96 29.31 13.84
CA ALA A 552 21.40 29.17 14.06
C ALA A 552 22.07 28.12 13.15
N LEU A 553 21.31 27.15 12.62
CA LEU A 553 21.79 26.12 11.68
C LEU A 553 21.51 26.43 10.19
N LEU A 554 20.61 27.37 9.90
CA LEU A 554 20.43 27.98 8.57
C LEU A 554 21.25 29.27 8.51
#